data_AF-A0A177JJR6-F1
#
_entry.id   AF-A0A177JJR6-F1
#
_cell.length_a   1.000
_cell.length_b   1.000
_cell.length_c   1.000
_cell.angle_alpha   90.00
_cell.angle_beta   90.00
_cell.angle_gamma   90.00
#
_symmetry.space_group_name_H-M   'P 1'
#
loop_
_entity.id
_entity.type
_entity.pdbx_description
1 polymer ?
#
loop_
_entity_poly.entity_id
_entity_poly.type
_entity_poly.pdbx_seq_one_letter_code
_entity_poly.pdbx_strand_id
1 'polypeptide(L)'
;MADDPYTYPGSDTLRNRLGITDDKLLTEAERRFTLARGAEAARMTFPGTAEGYRALHRHLFQDVYDWAGQDRTVNIAKGGSRFAAVSYIGRELDKLFADMRDKNEFRGLPRDEFFDRLGNHINEVNAIHPFREGNGRTMRLHAAQIAREAGHPIRIAEIDKDQWLEASRHGFLTGDHRAMSTVLGTAAARHMPPLEARLGAVGIAMLPTRAPPEGQRYRVTLTKVREELEKYLPIARRQAAERLRELNKNGAPAINAIANARIELAYLNHAKGPVYQSHLLTYLGVRQVDAVVTPTQTPLERVREIGAGLGVQINAQQPAQLQRAVRSLERPILPPGHSPGQERLAELFLKNSRDKNQADPRLAPAQAIVDDAMKTARNRGESARMVNTIGESARHLVAERIKAGGELTAEIGRAAASPPPRDRDRSR
;
A
#
# COMPACT_ATOMS: atom_id res chain seq x y z
N MET A 1 -43.37 9.65 -30.30
CA MET A 1 -42.70 9.32 -29.02
C MET A 1 -42.64 10.62 -28.25
N ALA A 2 -42.95 10.63 -26.95
CA ALA A 2 -42.77 11.86 -26.17
C ALA A 2 -41.30 12.29 -26.25
N ASP A 3 -41.07 13.58 -26.48
CA ASP A 3 -39.73 14.17 -26.60
C ASP A 3 -38.95 13.89 -25.30
N ASP A 4 -37.80 13.22 -25.39
CA ASP A 4 -36.97 12.96 -24.21
C ASP A 4 -36.36 14.30 -23.77
N PRO A 5 -36.72 14.85 -22.59
CA PRO A 5 -36.19 16.13 -22.15
C PRO A 5 -34.67 16.09 -21.94
N TYR A 6 -34.03 14.91 -21.94
CA TYR A 6 -32.59 14.82 -21.81
C TYR A 6 -31.84 14.96 -23.12
N THR A 7 -32.49 14.94 -24.30
CA THR A 7 -31.82 15.03 -25.60
C THR A 7 -32.03 16.39 -26.26
N TYR A 8 -31.20 16.71 -27.26
CA TYR A 8 -31.44 17.87 -28.12
C TYR A 8 -32.68 17.62 -28.99
N PRO A 9 -33.50 18.67 -29.27
CA PRO A 9 -34.67 18.52 -30.13
C PRO A 9 -34.33 17.88 -31.48
N GLY A 10 -35.05 16.83 -31.85
CA GLY A 10 -34.83 16.10 -33.11
C GLY A 10 -33.56 15.25 -33.15
N SER A 11 -32.93 14.98 -32.00
CA SER A 11 -31.74 14.14 -31.87
C SER A 11 -31.85 13.18 -30.67
N ASP A 12 -31.10 12.08 -30.73
CA ASP A 12 -30.92 11.15 -29.62
C ASP A 12 -29.73 11.53 -28.72
N THR A 13 -28.96 12.56 -29.10
CA THR A 13 -27.79 13.02 -28.33
C THR A 13 -28.22 13.75 -27.06
N LEU A 14 -27.66 13.35 -25.93
CA LEU A 14 -27.94 13.95 -24.62
C LEU A 14 -27.43 15.39 -24.53
N ARG A 15 -28.26 16.29 -23.98
CA ARG A 15 -27.89 17.67 -23.64
C ARG A 15 -26.76 17.65 -22.62
N ASN A 16 -25.68 18.36 -22.93
CA ASN A 16 -24.45 18.33 -22.15
C ASN A 16 -23.82 19.73 -22.07
N ARG A 17 -23.00 19.93 -21.02
CA ARG A 17 -22.32 21.20 -20.69
C ARG A 17 -21.26 21.59 -21.71
N LEU A 18 -20.86 20.66 -22.57
CA LEU A 18 -19.84 20.85 -23.60
C LEU A 18 -20.42 21.36 -24.92
N GLY A 19 -21.76 21.41 -25.06
CA GLY A 19 -22.43 21.83 -26.28
C GLY A 19 -22.26 20.85 -27.45
N ILE A 20 -21.89 19.60 -27.17
CA ILE A 20 -21.62 18.60 -28.22
C ILE A 20 -22.94 17.97 -28.69
N THR A 21 -23.24 18.08 -29.99
CA THR A 21 -24.45 17.49 -30.60
C THR A 21 -24.18 16.22 -31.41
N ASP A 22 -22.91 15.83 -31.56
CA ASP A 22 -22.51 14.56 -32.17
C ASP A 22 -22.36 13.48 -31.07
N ASP A 23 -23.13 12.40 -31.18
CA ASP A 23 -23.22 11.35 -30.16
C ASP A 23 -21.88 10.61 -29.93
N LYS A 24 -21.12 10.37 -31.00
CA LYS A 24 -19.82 9.67 -30.89
C LYS A 24 -18.80 10.54 -30.18
N LEU A 25 -18.76 11.83 -30.50
CA LEU A 25 -17.89 12.80 -29.86
C LEU A 25 -18.27 12.98 -28.39
N LEU A 26 -19.57 13.01 -28.07
CA LEU A 26 -20.05 13.09 -26.70
C LEU A 26 -19.62 11.85 -25.89
N THR A 27 -19.80 10.66 -26.46
CA THR A 27 -19.41 9.39 -25.83
C THR A 27 -17.92 9.37 -25.46
N GLU A 28 -17.05 9.80 -26.38
CA GLU A 28 -15.61 9.83 -26.11
C GLU A 28 -15.22 10.92 -25.10
N ALA A 29 -15.82 12.10 -25.17
CA ALA A 29 -15.60 13.18 -24.20
C ALA A 29 -16.03 12.73 -22.79
N GLU A 30 -17.24 12.19 -22.66
CA GLU A 30 -17.78 11.66 -21.41
C GLU A 30 -16.88 10.57 -20.83
N ARG A 31 -16.37 9.65 -21.66
CA ARG A 31 -15.43 8.61 -21.22
C ARG A 31 -14.15 9.19 -20.61
N ARG A 32 -13.59 10.25 -21.20
CA ARG A 32 -12.37 10.91 -20.69
C ARG A 32 -12.61 11.59 -19.35
N PHE A 33 -13.69 12.37 -19.23
CA PHE A 33 -14.04 13.03 -17.98
C PHE A 33 -14.33 12.01 -16.87
N THR A 34 -15.14 11.01 -17.16
CA THR A 34 -15.50 9.97 -16.17
C THR A 34 -14.30 9.11 -15.77
N LEU A 35 -13.31 8.90 -16.64
CA LEU A 35 -12.06 8.21 -16.29
C LEU A 35 -11.21 9.04 -15.30
N ALA A 36 -11.06 10.34 -15.54
CA ALA A 36 -10.34 11.23 -14.63
C ALA A 36 -11.05 11.32 -13.27
N ARG A 37 -12.37 11.57 -13.27
CA ARG A 37 -13.18 11.62 -12.04
C ARG A 37 -13.24 10.29 -11.30
N GLY A 38 -13.25 9.17 -12.02
CA GLY A 38 -13.19 7.84 -11.43
C GLY A 38 -11.89 7.58 -10.66
N ALA A 39 -10.75 8.07 -11.19
CA ALA A 39 -9.47 7.98 -10.50
C ALA A 39 -9.42 8.84 -9.22
N GLU A 40 -10.11 9.99 -9.21
CA GLU A 40 -10.32 10.80 -8.00
C GLU A 40 -11.23 10.09 -6.99
N ALA A 41 -12.38 9.58 -7.45
CA ALA A 41 -13.37 8.90 -6.63
C ALA A 41 -12.79 7.68 -5.89
N ALA A 42 -11.82 6.98 -6.50
CA ALA A 42 -11.13 5.86 -5.88
C ALA A 42 -10.39 6.23 -4.58
N ARG A 43 -10.05 7.51 -4.38
CA ARG A 43 -9.41 8.05 -3.16
C ARG A 43 -10.37 8.79 -2.24
N MET A 44 -11.64 8.87 -2.61
CA MET A 44 -12.70 9.51 -1.83
C MET A 44 -13.56 8.47 -1.14
N THR A 45 -14.34 8.93 -0.17
CA THR A 45 -15.37 8.15 0.50
C THR A 45 -16.69 8.88 0.34
N PHE A 46 -17.66 8.20 -0.28
CA PHE A 46 -19.04 8.67 -0.37
C PHE A 46 -19.88 7.99 0.72
N PRO A 47 -20.84 8.66 1.38
CA PRO A 47 -21.69 8.00 2.37
C PRO A 47 -22.43 6.79 1.78
N GLY A 48 -22.62 5.73 2.58
CA GLY A 48 -23.43 4.55 2.24
C GLY A 48 -24.94 4.84 2.24
N THR A 49 -25.36 5.94 1.61
CA THR A 49 -26.75 6.42 1.56
C THR A 49 -27.17 6.70 0.12
N ALA A 50 -28.48 6.83 -0.13
CA ALA A 50 -28.99 7.22 -1.44
C ALA A 50 -28.42 8.57 -1.90
N GLU A 51 -28.26 9.53 -0.98
CA GLU A 51 -27.61 10.82 -1.23
C GLU A 51 -26.12 10.66 -1.57
N GLY A 52 -25.39 9.78 -0.87
CA GLY A 52 -24.01 9.47 -1.19
C GLY A 52 -23.85 8.82 -2.57
N TYR A 53 -24.78 7.95 -2.96
CA TYR A 53 -24.81 7.37 -4.30
C TYR A 53 -25.09 8.40 -5.41
N ARG A 54 -26.01 9.34 -5.14
CA ARG A 54 -26.24 10.52 -6.00
C ARG A 54 -25.02 11.42 -6.07
N ALA A 55 -24.30 11.60 -4.96
CA ALA A 55 -23.07 12.38 -4.91
C ALA A 55 -21.93 11.71 -5.70
N LEU A 56 -21.82 10.38 -5.65
CA LEU A 56 -20.88 9.63 -6.50
C LEU A 56 -21.19 9.84 -7.98
N HIS A 57 -22.45 9.72 -8.39
CA HIS A 57 -22.85 10.01 -9.77
C HIS A 57 -22.55 11.47 -10.15
N ARG A 58 -22.88 12.43 -9.28
CA ARG A 58 -22.57 13.84 -9.49
C ARG A 58 -21.08 14.03 -9.75
N HIS A 59 -20.22 13.48 -8.89
CA HIS A 59 -18.77 13.59 -9.02
C HIS A 59 -18.26 13.08 -10.36
N LEU A 60 -18.82 11.97 -10.85
CA LEU A 60 -18.41 11.37 -12.12
C LEU A 60 -18.83 12.16 -13.35
N PHE A 61 -20.01 12.79 -13.31
CA PHE A 61 -20.66 13.36 -14.49
C PHE A 61 -20.82 14.89 -14.45
N GLN A 62 -20.39 15.56 -13.36
CA GLN A 62 -20.57 17.01 -13.16
C GLN A 62 -20.00 17.87 -14.29
N ASP A 63 -18.94 17.42 -14.97
CA ASP A 63 -18.32 18.17 -16.07
C ASP A 63 -19.06 17.99 -17.40
N VAL A 64 -19.97 17.01 -17.49
CA VAL A 64 -20.65 16.62 -18.73
C VAL A 64 -22.14 16.97 -18.69
N TYR A 65 -22.83 16.73 -17.57
CA TYR A 65 -24.28 16.87 -17.49
C TYR A 65 -24.72 17.79 -16.34
N ASP A 66 -25.64 18.71 -16.62
CA ASP A 66 -26.24 19.56 -15.57
C ASP A 66 -27.09 18.76 -14.58
N TRP A 67 -27.64 17.63 -15.02
CA TRP A 67 -28.44 16.72 -14.21
C TRP A 67 -27.59 15.68 -13.43
N ALA A 68 -26.26 15.81 -13.42
CA ALA A 68 -25.40 14.87 -12.72
C ALA A 68 -25.79 14.74 -11.23
N GLY A 69 -26.15 13.52 -10.82
CA GLY A 69 -26.57 13.20 -9.46
C GLY A 69 -28.06 13.46 -9.18
N GLN A 70 -28.84 13.75 -10.21
CA GLN A 70 -30.30 13.86 -10.14
C GLN A 70 -30.95 12.58 -10.66
N ASP A 71 -32.01 12.13 -9.98
CA ASP A 71 -32.81 11.00 -10.43
C ASP A 71 -33.49 11.33 -11.78
N ARG A 72 -33.65 10.33 -12.64
CA ARG A 72 -34.28 10.53 -13.96
C ARG A 72 -35.76 10.84 -13.83
N THR A 73 -36.24 11.69 -14.74
CA THR A 73 -37.66 12.11 -14.81
C THR A 73 -38.46 11.37 -15.88
N VAL A 74 -37.80 10.51 -16.67
CA VAL A 74 -38.44 9.67 -17.70
C VAL A 74 -38.26 8.18 -17.42
N ASN A 75 -39.24 7.38 -17.84
CA ASN A 75 -39.14 5.92 -17.81
C ASN A 75 -38.23 5.43 -18.92
N ILE A 76 -37.31 4.53 -18.58
CA ILE A 76 -36.34 3.96 -19.52
C ILE A 76 -36.41 2.43 -19.50
N ALA A 77 -35.99 1.83 -20.61
CA ALA A 77 -35.91 0.39 -20.78
C ALA A 77 -34.62 0.02 -21.51
N LYS A 78 -34.12 -1.18 -21.30
CA LYS A 78 -32.98 -1.74 -22.04
C LYS A 78 -33.31 -3.16 -22.48
N GLY A 79 -33.18 -3.44 -23.78
CA GLY A 79 -33.48 -4.76 -24.34
C GLY A 79 -34.92 -5.23 -24.07
N GLY A 80 -35.90 -4.32 -24.10
CA GLY A 80 -37.31 -4.60 -23.82
C GLY A 80 -37.69 -4.66 -22.33
N SER A 81 -36.71 -4.61 -21.42
CA SER A 81 -36.92 -4.66 -19.98
C SER A 81 -37.02 -3.26 -19.38
N ARG A 82 -38.13 -2.95 -18.70
CA ARG A 82 -38.38 -1.63 -18.08
C ARG A 82 -37.82 -1.57 -16.67
N PHE A 83 -36.95 -0.60 -16.39
CA PHE A 83 -36.49 -0.31 -15.03
C PHE A 83 -37.60 0.27 -14.16
N ALA A 84 -37.32 0.52 -12.88
CA ALA A 84 -38.31 1.06 -11.94
C ALA A 84 -39.04 2.31 -12.49
N ALA A 85 -40.33 2.45 -12.23
CA ALA A 85 -41.03 3.66 -12.64
C ALA A 85 -40.47 4.87 -11.89
N VAL A 86 -40.40 6.03 -12.54
CA VAL A 86 -39.77 7.26 -11.99
C VAL A 86 -40.30 7.65 -10.61
N SER A 87 -41.60 7.44 -10.36
CA SER A 87 -42.26 7.72 -9.08
C SER A 87 -41.74 6.88 -7.90
N TYR A 88 -41.05 5.77 -8.16
CA TYR A 88 -40.57 4.86 -7.14
C TYR A 88 -39.06 4.97 -6.87
N ILE A 89 -38.30 5.65 -7.73
CA ILE A 89 -36.83 5.67 -7.66
C ILE A 89 -36.32 6.10 -6.27
N GLY A 90 -36.78 7.26 -5.78
CA GLY A 90 -36.34 7.79 -4.50
C GLY A 90 -36.63 6.83 -3.35
N ARG A 91 -37.87 6.33 -3.26
CA ARG A 91 -38.31 5.41 -2.21
C ARG A 91 -37.53 4.08 -2.23
N GLU A 92 -37.34 3.48 -3.41
CA GLU A 92 -36.64 2.20 -3.51
C GLU A 92 -35.13 2.35 -3.23
N LEU A 93 -34.51 3.47 -3.60
CA LEU A 93 -33.13 3.76 -3.19
C LEU A 93 -33.02 3.89 -1.67
N ASP A 94 -33.89 4.69 -1.05
CA ASP A 94 -33.84 4.90 0.41
C ASP A 94 -34.05 3.60 1.18
N LYS A 95 -35.00 2.77 0.72
CA LYS A 95 -35.24 1.43 1.25
C LYS A 95 -34.01 0.52 1.12
N LEU A 96 -33.39 0.48 -0.06
CA LEU A 96 -32.22 -0.35 -0.32
C LEU A 96 -31.02 0.06 0.55
N PHE A 97 -30.76 1.36 0.68
CA PHE A 97 -29.66 1.86 1.52
C PHE A 97 -29.95 1.74 3.02
N ALA A 98 -31.22 1.79 3.45
CA ALA A 98 -31.59 1.45 4.82
C ALA A 98 -31.31 -0.02 5.14
N ASP A 99 -31.71 -0.94 4.26
CA ASP A 99 -31.43 -2.38 4.40
C ASP A 99 -29.91 -2.69 4.48
N MET A 100 -29.10 -2.02 3.65
CA MET A 100 -27.64 -2.13 3.70
C MET A 100 -27.07 -1.66 5.06
N ARG A 101 -27.58 -0.54 5.59
CA ARG A 101 -27.15 0.01 6.88
C ARG A 101 -27.52 -0.93 8.04
N ASP A 102 -28.72 -1.50 8.03
CA ASP A 102 -29.17 -2.46 9.04
C ASP A 102 -28.32 -3.74 9.04
N LYS A 103 -27.68 -4.04 7.90
CA LYS A 103 -26.71 -5.13 7.73
C LYS A 103 -25.26 -4.69 7.94
N ASN A 104 -25.04 -3.62 8.73
CA ASN A 104 -23.72 -3.07 9.07
C ASN A 104 -22.85 -2.76 7.83
N GLU A 105 -23.48 -2.31 6.75
CA GLU A 105 -22.80 -2.02 5.48
C GLU A 105 -21.97 -3.21 4.96
N PHE A 106 -22.42 -4.43 5.27
CA PHE A 106 -21.78 -5.71 4.95
C PHE A 106 -20.38 -5.91 5.55
N ARG A 107 -19.97 -5.10 6.53
CA ARG A 107 -18.66 -5.24 7.19
C ARG A 107 -18.62 -6.44 8.12
N GLY A 108 -17.44 -7.07 8.21
CA GLY A 108 -17.18 -8.20 9.11
C GLY A 108 -17.66 -9.55 8.60
N LEU A 109 -18.17 -9.63 7.37
CA LEU A 109 -18.64 -10.87 6.76
C LEU A 109 -17.49 -11.69 6.14
N PRO A 110 -17.56 -13.03 6.18
CA PRO A 110 -16.71 -13.89 5.38
C PRO A 110 -16.83 -13.57 3.89
N ARG A 111 -15.77 -13.87 3.14
CA ARG A 111 -15.66 -13.50 1.71
C ARG A 111 -16.89 -13.89 0.89
N ASP A 112 -17.33 -15.14 0.98
CA ASP A 112 -18.38 -15.66 0.11
C ASP A 112 -19.74 -15.05 0.48
N GLU A 113 -20.02 -14.87 1.77
CA GLU A 113 -21.23 -14.17 2.23
C GLU A 113 -21.21 -12.69 1.86
N PHE A 114 -20.06 -12.03 1.95
CA PHE A 114 -19.89 -10.64 1.54
C PHE A 114 -20.24 -10.45 0.06
N PHE A 115 -19.67 -11.25 -0.83
CA PHE A 115 -19.92 -11.13 -2.26
C PHE A 115 -21.34 -11.52 -2.66
N ASP A 116 -21.96 -12.45 -1.93
CA ASP A 116 -23.37 -12.76 -2.12
C ASP A 116 -24.27 -11.54 -1.83
N ARG A 117 -24.10 -10.90 -0.67
CA ARG A 117 -24.88 -9.70 -0.29
C ARG A 117 -24.58 -8.52 -1.21
N LEU A 118 -23.32 -8.31 -1.59
CA LEU A 118 -22.94 -7.25 -2.52
C LEU A 118 -23.55 -7.49 -3.90
N GLY A 119 -23.56 -8.73 -4.40
CA GLY A 119 -24.18 -9.08 -5.67
C GLY A 119 -25.67 -8.76 -5.68
N ASN A 120 -26.38 -9.11 -4.61
CA ASN A 120 -27.79 -8.75 -4.44
C ASN A 120 -27.99 -7.23 -4.44
N HIS A 121 -27.22 -6.50 -3.63
CA HIS A 121 -27.30 -5.04 -3.55
C HIS A 121 -27.11 -4.38 -4.92
N ILE A 122 -26.11 -4.81 -5.68
CA ILE A 122 -25.83 -4.26 -7.01
C ILE A 122 -26.93 -4.59 -8.02
N ASN A 123 -27.54 -5.78 -7.93
CA ASN A 123 -28.70 -6.12 -8.74
C ASN A 123 -29.92 -5.23 -8.45
N GLU A 124 -30.20 -4.96 -7.16
CA GLU A 124 -31.29 -4.07 -6.78
C GLU A 124 -31.03 -2.63 -7.27
N VAL A 125 -29.80 -2.12 -7.13
CA VAL A 125 -29.42 -0.82 -7.74
C VAL A 125 -29.63 -0.84 -9.26
N ASN A 126 -29.28 -1.94 -9.94
CA ASN A 126 -29.47 -2.07 -11.38
C ASN A 126 -30.95 -2.01 -11.78
N ALA A 127 -31.83 -2.61 -10.97
CA ALA A 127 -33.28 -2.63 -11.23
C ALA A 127 -33.93 -1.26 -11.01
N ILE A 128 -33.49 -0.52 -9.99
CA ILE A 128 -33.90 0.87 -9.75
C ILE A 128 -33.47 1.77 -10.92
N HIS A 129 -32.21 1.65 -11.34
CA HIS A 129 -31.62 2.40 -12.46
C HIS A 129 -31.88 3.91 -12.37
N PRO A 130 -31.41 4.58 -11.31
CA PRO A 130 -31.93 5.89 -10.90
C PRO A 130 -31.57 7.04 -11.84
N PHE A 131 -30.50 6.95 -12.63
CA PHE A 131 -30.03 8.05 -13.48
C PHE A 131 -30.41 7.86 -14.94
N ARG A 132 -30.40 8.95 -15.73
CA ARG A 132 -30.71 8.88 -17.18
C ARG A 132 -29.63 8.16 -17.98
N GLU A 133 -28.37 8.37 -17.62
CA GLU A 133 -27.17 7.70 -18.16
C GLU A 133 -26.13 7.65 -17.02
N GLY A 134 -25.15 6.75 -17.09
CA GLY A 134 -24.05 6.68 -16.12
C GLY A 134 -24.23 5.64 -15.01
N ASN A 135 -25.36 4.93 -14.96
CA ASN A 135 -25.67 3.93 -13.94
C ASN A 135 -24.58 2.87 -13.79
N GLY A 136 -24.19 2.20 -14.87
CA GLY A 136 -23.20 1.11 -14.80
C GLY A 136 -21.79 1.54 -14.38
N ARG A 137 -21.41 2.81 -14.57
CA ARG A 137 -20.12 3.36 -14.07
C ARG A 137 -20.20 3.66 -12.59
N THR A 138 -21.30 4.26 -12.17
CA THR A 138 -21.59 4.57 -10.76
C THR A 138 -21.67 3.29 -9.93
N MET A 139 -22.38 2.26 -10.42
CA MET A 139 -22.51 0.96 -9.75
C MET A 139 -21.16 0.27 -9.49
N ARG A 140 -20.25 0.25 -10.48
CA ARG A 140 -18.94 -0.39 -10.33
C ARG A 140 -18.06 0.30 -9.30
N LEU A 141 -18.08 1.63 -9.26
CA LEU A 141 -17.36 2.40 -8.24
C LEU A 141 -17.99 2.26 -6.86
N HIS A 142 -19.32 2.23 -6.78
CA HIS A 142 -20.05 1.97 -5.54
C HIS A 142 -19.72 0.59 -4.97
N ALA A 143 -19.76 -0.45 -5.81
CA ALA A 143 -19.36 -1.81 -5.44
C ALA A 143 -17.91 -1.85 -4.93
N ALA A 144 -16.98 -1.19 -5.63
CA ALA A 144 -15.58 -1.15 -5.25
C ALA A 144 -15.35 -0.42 -3.91
N GLN A 145 -16.12 0.64 -3.63
CA GLN A 145 -16.04 1.34 -2.35
C GLN A 145 -16.53 0.46 -1.20
N ILE A 146 -17.74 -0.12 -1.30
CA ILE A 146 -18.28 -1.01 -0.27
C ILE A 146 -17.30 -2.16 0.00
N ALA A 147 -16.78 -2.77 -1.07
CA ALA A 147 -15.84 -3.87 -0.97
C ALA A 147 -14.51 -3.48 -0.31
N ARG A 148 -13.99 -2.28 -0.61
CA ARG A 148 -12.81 -1.74 0.07
C ARG A 148 -13.06 -1.54 1.57
N GLU A 149 -14.19 -0.95 1.93
CA GLU A 149 -14.55 -0.67 3.33
C GLU A 149 -14.85 -1.94 4.15
N ALA A 150 -15.35 -2.99 3.49
CA ALA A 150 -15.59 -4.29 4.11
C ALA A 150 -14.36 -5.22 4.15
N GLY A 151 -13.21 -4.78 3.61
CA GLY A 151 -11.96 -5.56 3.61
C GLY A 151 -11.80 -6.57 2.47
N HIS A 152 -12.68 -6.51 1.46
CA HIS A 152 -12.70 -7.41 0.28
C HIS A 152 -12.48 -6.63 -1.03
N PRO A 153 -11.40 -5.82 -1.18
CA PRO A 153 -11.28 -4.83 -2.26
C PRO A 153 -11.42 -5.46 -3.65
N ILE A 154 -12.19 -4.82 -4.54
CA ILE A 154 -12.38 -5.23 -5.94
C ILE A 154 -11.53 -4.36 -6.86
N ARG A 155 -10.95 -4.96 -7.89
CA ARG A 155 -10.30 -4.22 -8.98
C ARG A 155 -11.29 -4.04 -10.12
N ILE A 156 -11.77 -2.82 -10.33
CA ILE A 156 -12.75 -2.50 -11.39
C ILE A 156 -12.25 -2.93 -12.79
N ALA A 157 -10.94 -2.83 -13.03
CA ALA A 157 -10.33 -3.26 -14.29
C ALA A 157 -10.39 -4.78 -14.54
N GLU A 158 -10.58 -5.58 -13.49
CA GLU A 158 -10.71 -7.04 -13.57
C GLU A 158 -12.18 -7.49 -13.66
N ILE A 159 -13.14 -6.54 -13.67
CA ILE A 159 -14.54 -6.86 -13.92
C ILE A 159 -14.70 -7.12 -15.42
N ASP A 160 -14.94 -8.38 -15.77
CA ASP A 160 -15.26 -8.75 -17.14
C ASP A 160 -16.55 -8.07 -17.61
N LYS A 161 -16.45 -7.36 -18.74
CA LYS A 161 -17.55 -6.52 -19.25
C LYS A 161 -18.75 -7.37 -19.67
N ASP A 162 -18.52 -8.48 -20.35
CA ASP A 162 -19.58 -9.29 -20.94
C ASP A 162 -20.29 -10.10 -19.85
N GLN A 163 -19.52 -10.65 -18.91
CA GLN A 163 -20.09 -11.30 -17.73
C GLN A 163 -20.86 -10.32 -16.85
N TRP A 164 -20.38 -9.08 -16.67
CA TRP A 164 -21.12 -8.05 -15.93
C TRP A 164 -22.47 -7.73 -16.58
N LEU A 165 -22.47 -7.55 -17.91
CA LEU A 165 -23.68 -7.27 -18.67
C LEU A 165 -24.68 -8.43 -18.58
N GLU A 166 -24.21 -9.67 -18.75
CA GLU A 166 -25.06 -10.85 -18.67
C GLU A 166 -25.56 -11.10 -17.25
N ALA A 167 -24.73 -10.93 -16.23
CA ALA A 167 -25.15 -11.02 -14.83
C ALA A 167 -26.20 -9.96 -14.48
N SER A 168 -26.02 -8.72 -14.96
CA SER A 168 -26.98 -7.63 -14.77
C SER A 168 -28.33 -7.97 -15.43
N ARG A 169 -28.30 -8.54 -16.64
CA ARG A 169 -29.49 -8.95 -17.39
C ARG A 169 -30.19 -10.13 -16.73
N HIS A 170 -29.44 -11.17 -16.38
CA HIS A 170 -29.95 -12.37 -15.73
C HIS A 170 -30.63 -12.01 -14.41
N GLY A 171 -29.93 -11.30 -13.54
CA GLY A 171 -30.47 -10.85 -12.26
C GLY A 171 -31.70 -9.98 -12.37
N PHE A 172 -31.73 -9.08 -13.36
CA PHE A 172 -32.91 -8.26 -13.62
C PHE A 172 -34.14 -9.09 -14.05
N LEU A 173 -33.94 -10.13 -14.88
CA LEU A 173 -35.04 -10.93 -15.44
C LEU A 173 -35.53 -12.03 -14.49
N THR A 174 -34.65 -12.60 -13.67
CA THR A 174 -34.95 -13.77 -12.84
C THR A 174 -35.00 -13.46 -11.36
N GLY A 175 -34.44 -12.33 -10.92
CA GLY A 175 -34.18 -12.04 -9.51
C GLY A 175 -32.97 -12.79 -8.94
N ASP A 176 -32.25 -13.58 -9.75
CA ASP A 176 -31.09 -14.35 -9.29
C ASP A 176 -29.79 -13.54 -9.37
N HIS A 177 -29.26 -13.14 -8.22
CA HIS A 177 -28.05 -12.33 -8.10
C HIS A 177 -26.73 -13.09 -8.11
N ARG A 178 -26.76 -14.43 -8.09
CA ARG A 178 -25.54 -15.23 -7.91
C ARG A 178 -24.51 -15.01 -9.02
N ALA A 179 -24.95 -14.79 -10.25
CA ALA A 179 -24.06 -14.43 -11.36
C ALA A 179 -23.31 -13.11 -11.10
N MET A 180 -24.00 -12.10 -10.54
CA MET A 180 -23.38 -10.83 -10.16
C MET A 180 -22.39 -11.01 -9.01
N SER A 181 -22.75 -11.83 -8.01
CA SER A 181 -21.85 -12.21 -6.90
C SER A 181 -20.57 -12.87 -7.42
N THR A 182 -20.68 -13.78 -8.41
CA THR A 182 -19.53 -14.43 -9.05
C THR A 182 -18.64 -13.44 -9.77
N VAL A 183 -19.22 -12.51 -10.54
CA VAL A 183 -18.44 -11.47 -11.27
C VAL A 183 -17.67 -10.59 -10.28
N LEU A 184 -18.33 -10.09 -9.24
CA LEU A 184 -17.71 -9.26 -8.21
C LEU A 184 -16.64 -10.02 -7.43
N GLY A 185 -16.91 -11.27 -7.04
CA GLY A 185 -15.97 -12.12 -6.33
C GLY A 185 -14.75 -12.50 -7.17
N THR A 186 -14.90 -12.66 -8.48
CA THR A 186 -13.79 -12.93 -9.40
C THR A 186 -12.89 -11.71 -9.56
N ALA A 187 -13.48 -10.51 -9.62
CA ALA A 187 -12.76 -9.24 -9.68
C ALA A 187 -12.16 -8.81 -8.32
N ALA A 188 -12.47 -9.52 -7.23
CA ALA A 188 -11.86 -9.30 -5.93
C ALA A 188 -10.34 -9.39 -6.04
N ALA A 189 -9.65 -8.38 -5.53
CA ALA A 189 -8.21 -8.45 -5.37
C ALA A 189 -7.91 -9.69 -4.52
N ARG A 190 -7.26 -10.69 -5.13
CA ARG A 190 -6.75 -11.84 -4.39
C ARG A 190 -5.95 -11.29 -3.23
N HIS A 191 -6.31 -11.65 -2.01
CA HIS A 191 -5.51 -11.37 -0.82
C HIS A 191 -4.21 -12.15 -1.00
N MET A 192 -3.24 -11.54 -1.71
CA MET A 192 -1.91 -12.08 -1.82
C MET A 192 -1.21 -11.62 -0.55
N PRO A 193 -0.83 -12.53 0.36
CA PRO A 193 -0.02 -12.14 1.51
C PRO A 193 1.20 -11.33 1.04
N PRO A 194 1.81 -10.52 1.90
CA PRO A 194 3.06 -9.86 1.57
C PRO A 194 4.09 -10.85 1.00
N LEU A 195 4.99 -10.34 0.16
CA LEU A 195 6.10 -11.13 -0.35
C LEU A 195 7.07 -11.40 0.81
N GLU A 196 6.93 -12.55 1.44
CA GLU A 196 7.80 -12.99 2.52
C GLU A 196 8.94 -13.85 1.98
N ALA A 197 10.17 -13.43 2.27
CA ALA A 197 11.34 -14.22 1.96
C ALA A 197 11.45 -15.36 2.97
N ARG A 198 11.90 -16.53 2.51
CA ARG A 198 12.29 -17.60 3.43
C ARG A 198 13.55 -17.18 4.16
N LEU A 199 13.48 -17.03 5.48
CA LEU A 199 14.62 -16.62 6.28
C LEU A 199 15.39 -17.85 6.77
N GLY A 200 16.71 -17.81 6.60
CA GLY A 200 17.67 -18.75 7.20
C GLY A 200 18.23 -18.22 8.52
N ALA A 201 19.39 -18.74 8.91
CA ALA A 201 20.09 -18.30 10.12
C ALA A 201 20.29 -16.78 10.13
N VAL A 202 20.13 -16.17 11.31
CA VAL A 202 20.35 -14.74 11.57
C VAL A 202 19.60 -13.79 10.59
N GLY A 203 18.44 -14.23 10.09
CA GLY A 203 17.54 -13.42 9.25
C GLY A 203 18.02 -13.24 7.81
N ILE A 204 18.98 -14.04 7.35
CA ILE A 204 19.45 -14.00 5.97
C ILE A 204 18.35 -14.57 5.05
N ALA A 205 17.99 -13.86 3.99
CA ALA A 205 16.99 -14.37 3.05
C ALA A 205 17.58 -15.50 2.20
N MET A 206 16.76 -16.51 1.91
CA MET A 206 17.16 -17.70 1.18
C MET A 206 16.18 -17.99 0.05
N LEU A 207 16.67 -18.57 -1.04
CA LEU A 207 15.84 -19.10 -2.12
C LEU A 207 14.88 -20.21 -1.62
N PRO A 208 13.80 -20.51 -2.36
CA PRO A 208 12.98 -21.69 -2.07
C PRO A 208 13.82 -22.97 -2.02
N THR A 209 13.41 -23.95 -1.22
CA THR A 209 14.04 -25.27 -1.22
C THR A 209 13.87 -25.90 -2.60
N ARG A 210 14.96 -26.38 -3.19
CA ARG A 210 14.98 -26.97 -4.53
C ARG A 210 15.96 -28.12 -4.60
N ALA A 211 15.77 -28.99 -5.60
CA ALA A 211 16.74 -30.02 -5.94
C ALA A 211 18.11 -29.38 -6.30
N PRO A 212 19.23 -30.06 -6.02
CA PRO A 212 20.53 -29.60 -6.45
C PRO A 212 20.55 -29.41 -7.98
N PRO A 213 21.23 -28.39 -8.51
CA PRO A 213 21.23 -28.12 -9.94
C PRO A 213 21.90 -29.26 -10.71
N GLU A 214 21.32 -29.58 -11.86
CA GLU A 214 21.88 -30.50 -12.85
C GLU A 214 22.97 -29.75 -13.65
N GLY A 215 24.15 -30.33 -13.77
CA GLY A 215 25.27 -29.77 -14.52
C GLY A 215 26.56 -29.57 -13.71
N GLN A 216 27.64 -29.26 -14.42
CA GLN A 216 28.95 -29.07 -13.82
C GLN A 216 28.99 -27.77 -13.01
N ARG A 217 29.43 -27.89 -11.75
CA ARG A 217 29.64 -26.75 -10.86
C ARG A 217 31.01 -26.15 -11.09
N TYR A 218 31.06 -24.85 -11.30
CA TYR A 218 32.30 -24.11 -11.45
C TYR A 218 32.57 -23.29 -10.19
N ARG A 219 33.84 -23.20 -9.81
CA ARG A 219 34.29 -22.28 -8.76
C ARG A 219 34.27 -20.87 -9.31
N VAL A 220 33.38 -20.04 -8.75
CA VAL A 220 33.23 -18.63 -9.12
C VAL A 220 33.72 -17.77 -7.95
N THR A 221 34.64 -16.85 -8.22
CA THR A 221 35.13 -15.93 -7.18
C THR A 221 34.02 -15.00 -6.71
N LEU A 222 34.05 -14.55 -5.45
CA LEU A 222 33.03 -13.62 -4.94
C LEU A 222 33.04 -12.27 -5.66
N THR A 223 34.19 -11.83 -6.19
CA THR A 223 34.26 -10.65 -7.06
C THR A 223 33.45 -10.88 -8.33
N LYS A 224 33.65 -12.02 -9.00
CA LYS A 224 32.88 -12.36 -10.20
C LYS A 224 31.39 -12.52 -9.90
N VAL A 225 31.03 -13.12 -8.77
CA VAL A 225 29.63 -13.19 -8.31
C VAL A 225 29.00 -11.81 -8.23
N ARG A 226 29.69 -10.82 -7.64
CA ARG A 226 29.16 -9.45 -7.52
C ARG A 226 28.96 -8.78 -8.88
N GLU A 227 29.92 -8.93 -9.81
CA GLU A 227 29.78 -8.41 -11.18
C GLU A 227 28.55 -9.00 -11.89
N GLU A 228 28.34 -10.32 -11.77
CA GLU A 228 27.18 -11.00 -12.34
C GLU A 228 25.88 -10.53 -11.69
N LEU A 229 25.85 -10.39 -10.36
CA LEU A 229 24.68 -9.88 -9.64
C LEU A 229 24.35 -8.43 -10.04
N GLU A 230 25.34 -7.55 -10.13
CA GLU A 230 25.16 -6.16 -10.55
C GLU A 230 24.53 -6.08 -11.95
N LYS A 231 25.04 -6.90 -12.89
CA LYS A 231 24.56 -6.94 -14.26
C LYS A 231 23.17 -7.54 -14.40
N TYR A 232 22.88 -8.65 -13.71
CA TYR A 232 21.69 -9.47 -14.00
C TYR A 232 20.56 -9.34 -12.97
N LEU A 233 20.82 -8.93 -11.73
CA LEU A 233 19.79 -8.85 -10.67
C LEU A 233 18.62 -7.90 -11.01
N PRO A 234 18.82 -6.70 -11.58
CA PRO A 234 17.69 -5.84 -11.95
C PRO A 234 16.75 -6.48 -12.97
N ILE A 235 17.32 -7.22 -13.93
CA ILE A 235 16.55 -7.92 -14.96
C ILE A 235 15.86 -9.15 -14.35
N ALA A 236 16.56 -9.91 -13.50
CA ALA A 236 16.01 -11.05 -12.79
C ALA A 236 14.81 -10.67 -11.91
N ARG A 237 14.85 -9.52 -11.22
CA ARG A 237 13.70 -9.00 -10.44
C ARG A 237 12.47 -8.77 -11.31
N ARG A 238 12.65 -8.17 -12.49
CA ARG A 238 11.54 -7.95 -13.44
C ARG A 238 10.99 -9.28 -13.96
N GLN A 239 11.86 -10.20 -14.37
CA GLN A 239 11.48 -11.53 -14.84
C GLN A 239 10.76 -12.35 -13.77
N ALA A 240 11.22 -12.30 -12.51
CA ALA A 240 10.56 -12.97 -11.39
C ALA A 240 9.16 -12.38 -11.10
N ALA A 241 9.03 -11.05 -11.16
CA ALA A 241 7.73 -10.38 -10.99
C ALA A 241 6.76 -10.72 -12.12
N GLU A 242 7.23 -10.76 -13.37
CA GLU A 242 6.44 -11.17 -14.52
C GLU A 242 6.01 -12.63 -14.44
N ARG A 243 6.94 -13.54 -14.13
CA ARG A 243 6.64 -14.95 -13.88
C ARG A 243 5.57 -15.13 -12.82
N LEU A 244 5.65 -14.39 -11.71
CA LEU A 244 4.63 -14.42 -10.66
C LEU A 244 3.27 -13.90 -11.17
N ARG A 245 3.25 -12.84 -11.99
CA ARG A 245 2.01 -12.35 -12.61
C ARG A 245 1.38 -13.40 -13.52
N GLU A 246 2.16 -14.02 -14.39
CA GLU A 246 1.68 -15.06 -15.31
C GLU A 246 1.15 -16.29 -14.58
N LEU A 247 1.86 -16.76 -13.55
CA LEU A 247 1.40 -17.87 -12.70
C LEU A 247 0.08 -17.55 -11.99
N ASN A 248 -0.15 -16.29 -11.62
CA ASN A 248 -1.40 -15.85 -11.01
C ASN A 248 -2.54 -15.75 -12.04
N LYS A 249 -2.23 -15.36 -13.28
CA LYS A 249 -3.19 -15.22 -14.38
C LYS A 249 -3.69 -16.57 -14.90
N ASN A 250 -2.78 -17.54 -15.04
CA ASN A 250 -3.06 -18.80 -15.74
C ASN A 250 -3.86 -19.85 -14.95
N GLY A 251 -4.40 -19.51 -13.77
CA GLY A 251 -5.37 -20.36 -13.03
C GLY A 251 -4.92 -21.82 -12.82
N ALA A 252 -4.32 -22.08 -11.66
CA ALA A 252 -3.80 -23.39 -11.21
C ALA A 252 -2.53 -23.92 -11.91
N PRO A 253 -1.36 -23.33 -11.63
CA PRO A 253 -0.15 -24.14 -11.42
C PRO A 253 -0.24 -24.81 -10.02
N ALA A 254 0.34 -26.00 -9.84
CA ALA A 254 0.41 -26.66 -8.53
C ALA A 254 0.74 -25.65 -7.42
N ILE A 255 -0.03 -25.62 -6.32
CA ILE A 255 0.04 -24.60 -5.23
C ILE A 255 1.48 -24.19 -4.87
N ASN A 256 2.40 -25.15 -4.93
CA ASN A 256 3.83 -24.99 -4.67
C ASN A 256 4.57 -24.05 -5.65
N ALA A 257 4.16 -23.94 -6.90
CA ALA A 257 4.81 -23.10 -7.91
C ALA A 257 4.61 -21.60 -7.65
N ILE A 258 3.38 -21.19 -7.28
CA ILE A 258 3.11 -19.79 -6.90
C ILE A 258 3.85 -19.46 -5.61
N ALA A 259 3.81 -20.35 -4.61
CA ALA A 259 4.53 -20.16 -3.35
C ALA A 259 6.05 -19.99 -3.58
N ASN A 260 6.66 -20.85 -4.40
CA ASN A 260 8.08 -20.77 -4.73
C ASN A 260 8.43 -19.49 -5.52
N ALA A 261 7.60 -19.09 -6.49
CA ALA A 261 7.82 -17.85 -7.24
C ALA A 261 7.75 -16.61 -6.32
N ARG A 262 6.87 -16.63 -5.32
CA ARG A 262 6.77 -15.55 -4.32
C ARG A 262 8.00 -15.48 -3.43
N ILE A 263 8.45 -16.62 -2.88
CA ILE A 263 9.65 -16.69 -2.06
C ILE A 263 10.88 -16.26 -2.87
N GLU A 264 10.99 -16.67 -4.14
CA GLU A 264 12.06 -16.24 -5.04
C GLU A 264 12.06 -14.72 -5.25
N LEU A 265 10.91 -14.14 -5.61
CA LEU A 265 10.82 -12.68 -5.79
C LEU A 265 11.14 -11.93 -4.50
N ALA A 266 10.66 -12.43 -3.35
CA ALA A 266 10.96 -11.86 -2.04
C ALA A 266 12.47 -11.91 -1.74
N TYR A 267 13.14 -13.04 -1.99
CA TYR A 267 14.59 -13.20 -1.84
C TYR A 267 15.38 -12.18 -2.69
N LEU A 268 15.01 -12.02 -3.97
CA LEU A 268 15.69 -11.10 -4.89
C LEU A 268 15.56 -9.63 -4.48
N ASN A 269 14.47 -9.28 -3.81
CA ASN A 269 14.19 -7.92 -3.33
C ASN A 269 14.65 -7.68 -1.89
N HIS A 270 15.05 -8.73 -1.16
CA HIS A 270 15.38 -8.62 0.26
C HIS A 270 16.70 -7.86 0.49
N ALA A 271 16.73 -7.01 1.53
CA ALA A 271 17.94 -6.30 1.93
C ALA A 271 19.10 -7.25 2.28
N LYS A 272 18.78 -8.36 2.96
CA LYS A 272 19.70 -9.48 3.25
C LYS A 272 19.68 -10.59 2.18
N GLY A 273 19.45 -10.22 0.92
CA GLY A 273 19.37 -11.12 -0.24
C GLY A 273 20.73 -11.39 -0.91
N PRO A 274 20.79 -11.70 -2.22
CA PRO A 274 22.00 -12.23 -2.88
C PRO A 274 23.22 -11.31 -2.79
N VAL A 275 23.02 -9.99 -2.90
CA VAL A 275 24.12 -9.02 -2.81
C VAL A 275 24.71 -9.02 -1.40
N TYR A 276 23.87 -8.91 -0.37
CA TYR A 276 24.29 -8.97 1.03
C TYR A 276 25.00 -10.27 1.36
N GLN A 277 24.48 -11.40 0.89
CA GLN A 277 25.10 -12.71 1.05
C GLN A 277 26.54 -12.76 0.51
N SER A 278 26.80 -12.14 -0.65
CA SER A 278 28.15 -12.07 -1.22
C SER A 278 29.13 -11.25 -0.35
N HIS A 279 28.67 -10.15 0.26
CA HIS A 279 29.47 -9.35 1.18
C HIS A 279 29.71 -10.08 2.50
N LEU A 280 28.68 -10.75 3.03
CA LEU A 280 28.78 -11.56 4.23
C LEU A 280 29.83 -12.66 4.09
N LEU A 281 29.80 -13.41 2.99
CA LEU A 281 30.78 -14.46 2.73
C LEU A 281 32.19 -13.90 2.57
N THR A 282 32.34 -12.73 1.95
CA THR A 282 33.64 -12.04 1.84
C THR A 282 34.17 -11.69 3.24
N TYR A 283 33.32 -11.16 4.13
CA TYR A 283 33.69 -10.86 5.51
C TYR A 283 34.10 -12.12 6.30
N LEU A 284 33.47 -13.26 6.02
CA LEU A 284 33.79 -14.55 6.63
C LEU A 284 35.05 -15.21 6.04
N GLY A 285 35.75 -14.55 5.11
CA GLY A 285 36.98 -15.06 4.51
C GLY A 285 36.75 -16.08 3.38
N VAL A 286 35.50 -16.29 2.95
CA VAL A 286 35.20 -17.12 1.78
C VAL A 286 35.60 -16.35 0.53
N ARG A 287 36.33 -16.99 -0.39
CA ARG A 287 36.83 -16.36 -1.62
C ARG A 287 36.03 -16.72 -2.87
N GLN A 288 35.36 -17.87 -2.84
CA GLN A 288 34.68 -18.45 -3.99
C GLN A 288 33.48 -19.29 -3.56
N VAL A 289 32.54 -19.47 -4.48
CA VAL A 289 31.35 -20.31 -4.33
C VAL A 289 31.27 -21.26 -5.52
N ASP A 290 30.67 -22.43 -5.31
CA ASP A 290 30.35 -23.35 -6.40
C ASP A 290 28.97 -22.99 -6.94
N ALA A 291 28.90 -22.60 -8.21
CA ALA A 291 27.66 -22.25 -8.89
C ALA A 291 27.63 -22.83 -10.32
N VAL A 292 26.42 -23.13 -10.81
CA VAL A 292 26.22 -23.55 -12.20
C VAL A 292 25.95 -22.30 -13.03
N VAL A 293 26.98 -21.82 -13.74
CA VAL A 293 26.87 -20.59 -14.55
C VAL A 293 27.19 -20.95 -16.01
N THR A 294 26.19 -20.86 -16.88
CA THR A 294 26.33 -21.21 -18.31
C THR A 294 25.89 -20.06 -19.21
N PRO A 295 26.50 -19.86 -20.41
CA PRO A 295 26.13 -18.77 -21.32
C PRO A 295 24.67 -18.76 -21.75
N THR A 296 23.98 -19.90 -21.68
CA THR A 296 22.60 -20.09 -22.15
C THR A 296 21.53 -19.73 -21.12
N GLN A 297 21.89 -19.50 -19.85
CA GLN A 297 20.93 -19.17 -18.80
C GLN A 297 20.28 -17.81 -19.01
N THR A 298 18.98 -17.73 -18.72
CA THR A 298 18.30 -16.45 -18.54
C THR A 298 18.89 -15.68 -17.35
N PRO A 299 18.76 -14.34 -17.31
CA PRO A 299 19.19 -13.54 -16.16
C PRO A 299 18.62 -14.04 -14.82
N LEU A 300 17.34 -14.43 -14.78
CA LEU A 300 16.71 -15.00 -13.59
C LEU A 300 17.35 -16.33 -13.17
N GLU A 301 17.55 -17.27 -14.10
CA GLU A 301 18.19 -18.55 -13.80
C GLU A 301 19.62 -18.37 -13.30
N ARG A 302 20.38 -17.49 -13.93
CA ARG A 302 21.76 -17.18 -13.54
C ARG A 302 21.85 -16.64 -12.11
N VAL A 303 21.02 -15.66 -11.76
CA VAL A 303 20.97 -15.11 -10.39
C VAL A 303 20.49 -16.16 -9.39
N ARG A 304 19.55 -17.03 -9.80
CA ARG A 304 19.09 -18.16 -8.98
C ARG A 304 20.22 -19.15 -8.68
N GLU A 305 21.01 -19.53 -9.69
CA GLU A 305 22.15 -20.45 -9.50
C GLU A 305 23.24 -19.87 -8.60
N ILE A 306 23.57 -18.59 -8.80
CA ILE A 306 24.49 -17.85 -7.92
C ILE A 306 23.94 -17.80 -6.49
N GLY A 307 22.67 -17.43 -6.32
CA GLY A 307 22.01 -17.35 -5.01
C GLY A 307 21.99 -18.69 -4.28
N ALA A 308 21.83 -19.80 -5.01
CA ALA A 308 21.92 -21.13 -4.42
C ALA A 308 23.33 -21.48 -3.95
N GLY A 309 24.35 -21.16 -4.75
CA GLY A 309 25.76 -21.34 -4.35
C GLY A 309 26.13 -20.53 -3.11
N LEU A 310 25.67 -19.26 -3.04
CA LEU A 310 25.80 -18.41 -1.85
C LEU A 310 25.11 -19.04 -0.63
N GLY A 311 23.87 -19.51 -0.80
CA GLY A 311 23.10 -20.14 0.27
C GLY A 311 23.75 -21.41 0.83
N VAL A 312 24.34 -22.25 -0.03
CA VAL A 312 25.10 -23.43 0.40
C VAL A 312 26.29 -23.03 1.26
N GLN A 313 27.08 -22.03 0.82
CA GLN A 313 28.24 -21.58 1.58
C GLN A 313 27.86 -20.93 2.91
N ILE A 314 26.74 -20.21 2.98
CA ILE A 314 26.22 -19.63 4.22
C ILE A 314 25.76 -20.71 5.19
N ASN A 315 25.03 -21.72 4.72
CA ASN A 315 24.56 -22.83 5.56
C ASN A 315 25.70 -23.69 6.10
N ALA A 316 26.88 -23.68 5.46
CA ALA A 316 28.07 -24.36 5.95
C ALA A 316 28.80 -23.61 7.09
N GLN A 317 28.44 -22.35 7.38
CA GLN A 317 29.11 -21.54 8.40
C GLN A 317 28.56 -21.83 9.80
N GLN A 318 29.41 -21.64 10.82
CA GLN A 318 28.97 -21.78 12.21
C GLN A 318 28.02 -20.62 12.61
N PRO A 319 26.87 -20.89 13.25
CA PRO A 319 25.89 -19.86 13.61
C PRO A 319 26.47 -18.69 14.41
N ALA A 320 27.40 -18.97 15.34
CA ALA A 320 28.06 -17.93 16.15
C ALA A 320 29.00 -17.03 15.33
N GLN A 321 29.61 -17.55 14.26
CA GLN A 321 30.42 -16.76 13.34
C GLN A 321 29.54 -15.89 12.46
N LEU A 322 28.46 -16.46 11.90
CA LEU A 322 27.46 -15.72 11.13
C LEU A 322 26.88 -14.55 11.92
N GLN A 323 26.47 -14.79 13.16
CA GLN A 323 25.89 -13.72 14.00
C GLN A 323 26.89 -12.61 14.29
N ARG A 324 28.17 -12.93 14.52
CA ARG A 324 29.22 -11.91 14.69
C ARG A 324 29.46 -11.11 13.42
N ALA A 325 29.51 -11.78 12.28
CA ALA A 325 29.73 -11.12 10.99
C ALA A 325 28.56 -10.20 10.61
N VAL A 326 27.32 -10.65 10.76
CA VAL A 326 26.11 -9.83 10.55
C VAL A 326 26.13 -8.61 11.47
N ARG A 327 26.39 -8.80 12.77
CA ARG A 327 26.53 -7.67 13.71
C ARG A 327 27.64 -6.68 13.35
N SER A 328 28.68 -7.12 12.63
CA SER A 328 29.75 -6.24 12.18
C SER A 328 29.38 -5.48 10.91
N LEU A 329 28.70 -6.14 9.97
CA LEU A 329 28.27 -5.53 8.71
C LEU A 329 27.12 -4.54 8.90
N GLU A 330 26.29 -4.76 9.90
CA GLU A 330 25.15 -3.91 10.24
C GLU A 330 25.49 -2.84 11.28
N ARG A 331 26.79 -2.64 11.58
CA ARG A 331 27.19 -1.53 12.45
C ARG A 331 26.84 -0.21 11.76
N PRO A 332 26.15 0.71 12.44
CA PRO A 332 25.88 2.02 11.88
C PRO A 332 27.20 2.72 11.56
N ILE A 333 27.27 3.33 10.37
CA ILE A 333 28.36 4.22 10.01
C ILE A 333 28.11 5.52 10.77
N LEU A 334 28.96 5.80 11.76
CA LEU A 334 28.81 6.97 12.61
C LEU A 334 29.42 8.20 11.94
N PRO A 335 28.84 9.41 12.15
CA PRO A 335 29.47 10.65 11.70
C PRO A 335 30.88 10.83 12.30
N PRO A 336 31.77 11.60 11.66
CA PRO A 336 33.07 11.93 12.24
C PRO A 336 32.92 12.47 13.68
N GLY A 337 33.73 11.96 14.61
CA GLY A 337 33.68 12.32 16.04
C GLY A 337 32.67 11.55 16.89
N HIS A 338 31.79 10.75 16.29
CA HIS A 338 30.86 9.89 17.03
C HIS A 338 31.46 8.50 17.27
N SER A 339 31.31 7.97 18.48
CA SER A 339 31.73 6.61 18.82
C SER A 339 30.55 5.74 19.31
N PRO A 340 30.58 4.41 19.11
CA PRO A 340 29.51 3.53 19.61
C PRO A 340 29.40 3.54 21.14
N GLY A 341 30.48 3.91 21.84
CA GLY A 341 30.46 4.10 23.30
C GLY A 341 29.64 5.32 23.69
N GLN A 342 29.82 6.43 22.99
CA GLN A 342 29.10 7.69 23.20
C GLN A 342 27.62 7.58 22.83
N GLU A 343 27.27 6.87 21.74
CA GLU A 343 25.86 6.62 21.41
C GLU A 343 25.14 5.84 22.50
N ARG A 344 25.74 4.74 22.98
CA ARG A 344 25.17 3.96 24.09
C ARG A 344 25.06 4.78 25.37
N LEU A 345 26.02 5.65 25.65
CA LEU A 345 25.99 6.53 26.81
C LEU A 345 24.87 7.58 26.70
N ALA A 346 24.67 8.16 25.52
CA ALA A 346 23.58 9.10 25.24
C ALA A 346 22.20 8.43 25.32
N GLU A 347 22.04 7.22 24.75
CA GLU A 347 20.81 6.43 24.88
C GLU A 347 20.52 6.07 26.34
N LEU A 348 21.54 5.66 27.09
CA LEU A 348 21.42 5.36 28.51
C LEU A 348 20.98 6.60 29.31
N PHE A 349 21.55 7.77 29.00
CA PHE A 349 21.16 9.05 29.60
C PHE A 349 19.69 9.41 29.34
N LEU A 350 19.20 9.21 28.11
CA LEU A 350 17.81 9.48 27.73
C LEU A 350 16.83 8.49 28.39
N LYS A 351 17.24 7.22 28.57
CA LYS A 351 16.38 6.17 29.13
C LYS A 351 16.29 6.18 30.65
N ASN A 352 17.35 6.59 31.33
CA ASN A 352 17.44 6.54 32.80
C ASN A 352 16.48 7.51 33.50
N SER A 353 16.17 7.27 34.77
CA SER A 353 15.58 8.32 35.60
C SER A 353 16.64 9.34 36.02
N ARG A 354 16.21 10.53 36.47
CA ARG A 354 17.10 11.56 37.01
C ARG A 354 18.06 10.98 38.05
N ASP A 355 17.55 10.23 39.01
CA ASP A 355 18.35 9.68 40.11
C ASP A 355 19.39 8.65 39.59
N LYS A 356 19.01 7.84 38.59
CA LYS A 356 19.94 6.91 37.93
C LYS A 356 21.05 7.62 37.18
N ASN A 357 20.75 8.76 36.55
CA ASN A 357 21.76 9.58 35.88
C ASN A 357 22.69 10.28 36.88
N GLN A 358 22.17 10.72 38.04
CA GLN A 358 23.01 11.31 39.10
C GLN A 358 23.92 10.27 39.76
N ALA A 359 23.46 9.02 39.88
CA ALA A 359 24.24 7.94 40.47
C ALA A 359 25.35 7.39 39.54
N ASP A 360 25.27 7.61 38.22
CA ASP A 360 26.32 7.20 37.27
C ASP A 360 27.34 8.34 37.10
N PRO A 361 28.61 8.18 37.53
CA PRO A 361 29.63 9.22 37.44
C PRO A 361 29.85 9.76 36.02
N ARG A 362 29.55 8.96 34.98
CA ARG A 362 29.68 9.37 33.57
C ARG A 362 28.54 10.26 33.09
N LEU A 363 27.39 10.21 33.78
CA LEU A 363 26.16 10.92 33.41
C LEU A 363 25.78 12.02 34.39
N ALA A 364 26.35 12.03 35.59
CA ALA A 364 26.09 13.05 36.61
C ALA A 364 26.36 14.48 36.10
N PRO A 365 27.45 14.77 35.35
CA PRO A 365 27.66 16.11 34.78
C PRO A 365 26.59 16.51 33.76
N ALA A 366 26.15 15.55 32.94
CA ALA A 366 25.08 15.74 31.96
C ALA A 366 23.73 16.03 32.65
N GLN A 367 23.42 15.32 33.73
CA GLN A 367 22.19 15.54 34.49
C GLN A 367 22.22 16.88 35.25
N ALA A 368 23.39 17.33 35.73
CA ALA A 368 23.54 18.62 36.38
C ALA A 368 23.18 19.79 35.43
N ILE A 369 23.52 19.69 34.14
CA ILE A 369 23.18 20.71 33.13
C ILE A 369 21.66 20.80 32.95
N VAL A 370 20.96 19.66 32.90
CA VAL A 370 19.49 19.63 32.78
C VAL A 370 18.84 20.21 34.05
N ASP A 371 19.33 19.82 35.22
CA ASP A 371 18.84 20.30 36.51
C ASP A 371 19.01 21.83 36.65
N ASP A 372 20.14 22.38 36.18
CA ASP A 372 20.42 23.82 36.20
C ASP A 372 19.53 24.61 35.21
N ALA A 373 19.28 24.05 34.01
CA ALA A 373 18.35 24.63 33.05
C ALA A 373 16.92 24.73 33.62
N MET A 374 16.44 23.65 34.26
CA MET A 374 15.13 23.63 34.91
C MET A 374 15.08 24.58 36.12
N LYS A 375 16.14 24.67 36.92
CA LYS A 375 16.24 25.61 38.05
C LYS A 375 16.19 27.06 37.57
N THR A 376 16.92 27.38 36.50
CA THR A 376 16.91 28.71 35.89
C THR A 376 15.52 29.09 35.38
N ALA A 377 14.81 28.17 34.73
CA ALA A 377 13.44 28.39 34.28
C ALA A 377 12.48 28.67 35.46
N ARG A 378 12.58 27.91 36.57
CA ARG A 378 11.79 28.17 37.79
C ARG A 378 12.08 29.55 38.37
N ASN A 379 13.34 29.95 38.44
CA ASN A 379 13.74 31.25 38.97
C ASN A 379 13.24 32.43 38.11
N ARG A 380 12.98 32.20 36.82
CA ARG A 380 12.37 33.20 35.92
C ARG A 380 10.84 33.29 36.05
N GLY A 381 10.22 32.48 36.90
CA GLY A 381 8.77 32.43 37.06
C GLY A 381 8.04 31.67 35.96
N GLU A 382 8.74 30.79 35.22
CA GLU A 382 8.11 29.96 34.19
C GLU A 382 7.10 28.97 34.78
N SER A 383 6.02 28.71 34.05
CA SER A 383 5.02 27.72 34.46
C SER A 383 5.62 26.31 34.59
N ALA A 384 5.04 25.45 35.44
CA ALA A 384 5.52 24.07 35.63
C ALA A 384 5.58 23.28 34.30
N ARG A 385 4.63 23.51 33.40
CA ARG A 385 4.63 22.92 32.05
C ARG A 385 5.85 23.36 31.24
N MET A 386 6.16 24.66 31.25
CA MET A 386 7.30 25.22 30.51
C MET A 386 8.63 24.72 31.08
N VAL A 387 8.76 24.63 32.40
CA VAL A 387 9.95 24.08 33.06
C VAL A 387 10.22 22.64 32.63
N ASN A 388 9.17 21.81 32.51
CA ASN A 388 9.30 20.43 32.03
C ASN A 388 9.73 20.37 30.56
N THR A 389 9.13 21.20 29.69
CA THR A 389 9.52 21.30 28.28
C THR A 389 10.99 21.70 28.14
N ILE A 390 11.45 22.70 28.89
CA ILE A 390 12.87 23.13 28.91
C ILE A 390 13.77 21.98 29.38
N GLY A 391 13.34 21.23 30.41
CA GLY A 391 14.06 20.05 30.89
C GLY A 391 14.22 18.98 29.82
N GLU A 392 13.15 18.65 29.10
CA GLU A 392 13.19 17.69 27.99
C GLU A 392 14.07 18.17 26.83
N SER A 393 13.97 19.44 26.43
CA SER A 393 14.82 20.04 25.41
C SER A 393 16.30 20.02 25.81
N ALA A 394 16.63 20.43 27.04
CA ALA A 394 17.99 20.37 27.56
C ALA A 394 18.53 18.94 27.56
N ARG A 395 17.69 17.97 27.95
CA ARG A 395 18.05 16.56 27.98
C ARG A 395 18.39 16.01 26.59
N HIS A 396 17.64 16.40 25.56
CA HIS A 396 17.96 16.03 24.18
C HIS A 396 19.24 16.71 23.66
N LEU A 397 19.43 18.00 23.92
CA LEU A 397 20.66 18.72 23.50
C LEU A 397 21.92 18.15 24.16
N VAL A 398 21.84 17.81 25.44
CA VAL A 398 22.93 17.16 26.17
C VAL A 398 23.22 15.76 25.59
N ALA A 399 22.19 14.98 25.25
CA ALA A 399 22.37 13.69 24.60
C ALA A 399 23.06 13.80 23.23
N GLU A 400 22.68 14.78 22.40
CA GLU A 400 23.35 15.05 21.12
C GLU A 400 24.82 15.46 21.30
N ARG A 401 25.12 16.25 22.34
CA ARG A 401 26.51 16.60 22.66
C ARG A 401 27.33 15.38 23.09
N ILE A 402 26.75 14.49 23.89
CA ILE A 402 27.37 13.21 24.27
C ILE A 402 27.67 12.38 23.02
N LYS A 403 26.71 12.25 22.10
CA LYS A 403 26.89 11.52 20.82
C LYS A 403 28.07 12.05 20.00
N ALA A 404 28.20 13.36 19.92
CA ALA A 404 29.28 14.03 19.19
C ALA A 404 30.63 14.03 19.93
N GLY A 405 30.71 13.43 21.14
CA GLY A 405 31.93 13.40 21.94
C GLY A 405 32.42 14.75 22.43
N GLY A 406 31.52 15.73 22.49
CA GLY A 406 31.86 17.09 22.84
C GLY A 406 31.84 17.37 24.33
N GLU A 407 32.52 18.44 24.75
CA GLU A 407 32.51 18.88 26.15
C GLU A 407 31.10 19.28 26.62
N LEU A 408 30.76 18.87 27.85
CA LEU A 408 29.52 19.16 28.54
C LEU A 408 29.63 20.50 29.27
N THR A 409 29.29 21.58 28.58
CA THR A 409 29.32 22.94 29.15
C THR A 409 27.93 23.41 29.59
N ALA A 410 27.89 24.35 30.54
CA ALA A 410 26.65 24.94 31.02
C ALA A 410 25.87 25.73 29.94
N GLU A 411 26.53 26.10 28.83
CA GLU A 411 25.90 26.81 27.71
C GLU A 411 24.81 25.97 27.02
N ILE A 412 24.94 24.64 27.04
CA ILE A 412 23.96 23.71 26.47
C ILE A 412 22.60 23.85 27.16
N GLY A 413 22.61 24.01 28.48
CA GLY A 413 21.39 24.25 29.27
C GLY A 413 20.76 25.62 29.01
N ARG A 414 21.57 26.63 28.67
CA ARG A 414 21.09 27.98 28.32
C ARG A 414 20.42 28.04 26.95
N ALA A 415 20.91 27.24 25.99
CA ALA A 415 20.32 27.13 24.66
C ALA A 415 18.88 26.56 24.71
N ALA A 416 18.61 25.61 25.60
CA ALA A 416 17.25 25.08 25.84
C ALA A 416 16.31 26.10 26.51
N ALA A 417 16.86 27.07 27.26
CA ALA A 417 16.12 28.07 28.00
C ALA A 417 15.86 29.37 27.20
N SER A 418 16.14 29.38 25.89
CA SER A 418 15.87 30.49 24.98
C SER A 418 14.62 30.18 24.16
N PRO A 419 13.58 31.05 24.15
CA PRO A 419 12.41 30.82 23.32
C PRO A 419 12.81 30.88 21.83
N PRO A 420 12.17 30.10 20.94
CA PRO A 420 12.37 30.26 19.51
C PRO A 420 12.05 31.71 19.10
N PRO A 421 12.74 32.28 18.10
CA PRO A 421 12.45 33.62 17.62
C PRO A 421 10.95 33.70 17.27
N ARG A 422 10.25 34.66 17.85
CA ARG A 422 8.85 34.93 17.48
C ARG A 422 8.85 35.40 16.03
N ASP A 423 8.26 34.61 15.14
CA ASP A 423 7.91 35.06 13.80
C ASP A 423 7.06 36.33 13.92
N ARG A 424 7.69 37.47 13.69
CA ARG A 424 7.00 38.74 13.47
C ARG A 424 6.56 38.76 12.01
N ASP A 425 5.62 37.90 11.65
CA ASP A 425 4.87 38.10 10.42
C ASP A 425 3.43 37.61 10.57
N ARG A 426 2.65 38.39 11.32
CA ARG A 426 1.20 38.47 11.17
C ARG A 426 0.79 39.93 11.32
N SER A 427 1.04 40.69 10.28
CA SER A 427 0.35 41.95 10.03
C SER A 427 0.32 42.27 8.53
N ARG A 428 -0.67 41.73 7.83
CA ARG A 428 -1.64 42.47 6.99
C ARG A 428 -2.59 41.51 6.28
#